data_AF-A0A7X8Z8G9-F1
#
_entry.id   AF-A0A7X8Z8G9-F1
#
_cell.length_a   1.000
_cell.length_b   1.000
_cell.length_c   1.000
_cell.angle_alpha   90.00
_cell.angle_beta   90.00
_cell.angle_gamma   90.00
#
_symmetry.space_group_name_H-M   'P 1'
#
loop_
_entity.id
_entity.type
_entity.pdbx_description
1 polymer ?
#
loop_
_entity_poly.entity_id
_entity_poly.type
_entity_poly.pdbx_seq_one_letter_code
_entity_poly.pdbx_strand_id
1 'polypeptide(L)' 'NVKLINTLKVYFLFNLNISKTAEELNVTRNTVAARLDKIKSLTGLTPSDFNDAVKLKVLLTAMDVK' A
#
# COMPACT_ATOMS: atom_id res chain seq x y z
N ASN A 1 3.74 12.04 -1.63
CA ASN A 1 3.78 10.98 -0.59
C ASN A 1 2.41 10.61 -0.03
N VAL A 2 1.52 11.57 0.30
CA VAL A 2 0.16 11.29 0.84
C VAL A 2 -0.62 10.24 0.03
N LYS A 3 -0.61 10.33 -1.31
CA LYS A 3 -1.29 9.34 -2.19
C LYS A 3 -0.75 7.91 -2.06
N LEU A 4 0.56 7.74 -1.79
CA LEU A 4 1.18 6.41 -1.64
C LEU A 4 0.80 5.78 -0.30
N ILE A 5 0.86 6.57 0.78
CA ILE A 5 0.42 6.12 2.11
C ILE A 5 -1.05 5.71 2.08
N ASN A 6 -1.91 6.54 1.49
CA ASN A 6 -3.33 6.19 1.36
C ASN A 6 -3.53 4.92 0.52
N THR A 7 -2.80 4.79 -0.60
CA THR A 7 -2.86 3.58 -1.43
C THR A 7 -2.47 2.34 -0.63
N LEU A 8 -1.43 2.41 0.18
CA LEU A 8 -0.97 1.30 1.00
C LEU A 8 -1.94 0.96 2.14
N LYS A 9 -2.55 1.97 2.79
CA LYS A 9 -3.59 1.78 3.82
C LYS A 9 -4.80 1.04 3.24
N VAL A 10 -5.32 1.49 2.10
CA VAL A 10 -6.47 0.87 1.42
C VAL A 10 -6.10 -0.52 0.88
N TYR A 11 -4.89 -0.70 0.35
CA TYR A 11 -4.39 -2.00 -0.10
C TYR A 11 -4.40 -3.05 1.02
N PHE A 12 -3.97 -2.68 2.23
CA PHE A 12 -4.07 -3.55 3.39
C PHE A 12 -5.51 -3.75 3.89
N LEU A 13 -6.37 -2.72 3.79
CA LEU A 13 -7.79 -2.84 4.15
C LEU A 13 -8.49 -3.91 3.30
N PHE A 14 -8.14 -4.02 2.02
CA PHE A 14 -8.70 -5.01 1.10
C PHE A 14 -7.82 -6.27 0.94
N ASN A 15 -7.05 -6.65 1.96
CA ASN A 15 -6.27 -7.89 1.96
C ASN A 15 -5.39 -8.06 0.72
N LEU A 16 -4.65 -7.01 0.36
CA LEU A 16 -3.73 -6.98 -0.79
C LEU A 16 -4.43 -7.12 -2.16
N ASN A 17 -5.74 -6.85 -2.24
CA ASN A 17 -6.49 -6.93 -3.49
C ASN A 17 -6.39 -5.62 -4.29
N ILE A 18 -5.65 -5.68 -5.41
CA ILE A 18 -5.45 -4.51 -6.30
C ILE A 18 -6.76 -4.00 -6.89
N SER A 19 -7.68 -4.89 -7.29
CA SER A 19 -8.95 -4.50 -7.91
C SER A 19 -9.83 -3.70 -6.95
N LYS A 20 -10.05 -4.21 -5.74
CA LYS A 20 -10.84 -3.53 -4.71
C LYS A 20 -10.18 -2.23 -4.24
N THR A 21 -8.86 -2.21 -4.18
CA THR A 21 -8.08 -1.00 -3.87
C THR A 21 -8.27 0.08 -4.94
N ALA A 22 -8.28 -0.33 -6.21
CA ALA A 22 -8.47 0.58 -7.33
C ALA A 22 -9.90 1.17 -7.34
N GLU A 23 -10.90 0.33 -7.07
CA GLU A 23 -12.30 0.72 -6.91
C GLU A 23 -12.47 1.76 -5.78
N GLU A 24 -11.99 1.45 -4.57
CA GLU A 24 -12.08 2.37 -3.42
C GLU A 24 -11.36 3.71 -3.66
N LEU A 25 -10.20 3.68 -4.32
CA LEU A 25 -9.42 4.87 -4.59
C LEU A 25 -9.89 5.65 -5.84
N ASN A 26 -10.91 5.14 -6.54
CA ASN A 26 -11.40 5.66 -7.82
C ASN A 26 -10.27 5.87 -8.85
N VAL A 27 -9.43 4.86 -9.03
CA VAL A 27 -8.33 4.83 -10.01
C VAL A 27 -8.28 3.49 -10.73
N THR A 28 -7.42 3.36 -11.74
CA THR A 28 -7.22 2.07 -12.41
C THR A 28 -6.33 1.13 -11.59
N ARG A 29 -6.45 -0.18 -11.83
CA ARG A 29 -5.53 -1.20 -11.27
C ARG A 29 -4.06 -0.91 -11.60
N ASN A 30 -3.78 -0.41 -12.81
CA ASN A 30 -2.42 -0.05 -13.22
C ASN A 30 -1.87 1.11 -12.39
N THR A 31 -2.72 2.08 -12.06
CA THR A 31 -2.34 3.18 -11.17
C THR A 31 -2.01 2.67 -9.76
N VAL A 32 -2.77 1.70 -9.23
CA VAL A 32 -2.45 1.07 -7.93
C VAL A 32 -1.12 0.32 -8.02
N ALA A 33 -0.92 -0.52 -9.04
CA ALA A 33 0.32 -1.27 -9.25
C ALA A 33 1.55 -0.34 -9.30
N ALA A 34 1.50 0.70 -10.13
CA ALA A 34 2.59 1.68 -10.24
C ALA A 34 2.88 2.40 -8.91
N ARG A 35 1.86 2.64 -8.07
CA ARG A 35 2.06 3.22 -6.74
C ARG A 35 2.69 2.23 -5.77
N LEU A 36 2.31 0.95 -5.80
CA LEU A 36 2.93 -0.11 -5.00
C LEU A 36 4.40 -0.32 -5.41
N ASP A 37 4.69 -0.30 -6.71
CA ASP A 37 6.07 -0.33 -7.22
C ASP A 37 6.88 0.88 -6.75
N LYS A 38 6.25 2.07 -6.73
CA LYS A 38 6.92 3.26 -6.19
C LYS A 38 7.20 3.14 -4.69
N ILE A 39 6.31 2.52 -3.91
CA ILE A 39 6.54 2.24 -2.48
C ILE A 39 7.73 1.28 -2.31
N LYS A 40 7.78 0.21 -3.11
CA LYS A 40 8.92 -0.71 -3.12
C LYS A 40 10.22 -0.01 -3.44
N SER A 41 10.24 0.83 -4.48
CA SER A 41 11.42 1.62 -4.86
C SER A 41 11.89 2.58 -3.74
N LEU A 42 10.97 3.12 -2.95
CA LEU A 42 11.31 4.07 -1.88
C LEU A 42 11.74 3.40 -0.57
N THR A 43 11.19 2.21 -0.27
CA THR A 43 11.36 1.56 1.04
C THR A 43 12.24 0.32 0.99
N GLY A 44 12.47 -0.24 -0.20
CA GLY A 44 13.07 -1.57 -0.36
C GLY A 44 12.13 -2.73 -0.02
N LEU A 45 10.90 -2.46 0.43
CA LEU A 45 9.93 -3.46 0.89
C LEU A 45 8.87 -3.71 -0.17
N THR A 46 8.61 -4.98 -0.51
CA THR A 46 7.60 -5.35 -1.51
C THR A 46 6.22 -5.48 -0.84
N PRO A 47 5.21 -4.61 -1.13
CA PRO A 47 3.93 -4.62 -0.42
C PRO A 47 3.09 -5.91 -0.57
N SER A 48 3.37 -6.71 -1.58
CA SER A 48 2.70 -7.99 -1.87
C SER A 48 3.42 -9.20 -1.29
N ASP A 49 4.68 -9.05 -0.83
CA ASP A 49 5.37 -10.10 -0.07
C ASP A 49 4.87 -10.08 1.38
N PHE A 50 4.58 -11.23 1.96
CA PHE A 50 3.98 -11.31 3.30
C PHE A 50 4.85 -10.66 4.37
N ASN A 51 6.15 -10.95 4.40
CA ASN A 51 7.04 -10.45 5.44
C ASN A 51 7.22 -8.94 5.33
N ASP A 52 7.36 -8.44 4.11
CA ASP A 52 7.47 -7.00 3.85
C ASP A 52 6.15 -6.26 4.06
N ALA A 53 5.02 -6.86 3.72
CA ALA A 53 3.69 -6.34 4.01
C ALA A 53 3.47 -6.15 5.51
N VAL A 54 3.87 -7.13 6.33
CA VAL A 54 3.80 -7.03 7.80
C VAL A 54 4.65 -5.86 8.31
N LYS A 55 5.91 -5.72 7.84
CA LYS A 55 6.78 -4.59 8.21
C LYS A 55 6.14 -3.25 7.85
N LEU A 56 5.64 -3.12 6.61
CA LEU A 56 4.97 -1.91 6.12
C LEU A 56 3.70 -1.59 6.92
N LYS A 57 2.92 -2.61 7.30
CA LYS A 57 1.72 -2.44 8.13
C LYS A 57 2.08 -1.94 9.53
N VAL A 58 3.11 -2.51 10.16
CA VAL A 58 3.60 -2.06 11.47
C VAL A 58 4.09 -0.61 11.39
N LEU A 59 4.87 -0.25 10.38
CA LEU A 59 5.34 1.12 10.16
C LEU A 59 4.17 2.11 10.01
N LEU A 60 3.16 1.76 9.21
CA LEU A 60 1.96 2.59 9.06
C LEU A 60 1.22 2.77 10.39
N THR A 61 1.03 1.69 11.16
CA THR A 61 0.36 1.75 12.45
C THR A 61 1.16 2.58 13.45
N ALA A 62 2.48 2.42 13.50
CA ALA A 62 3.35 3.17 14.40
C ALA A 62 3.30 4.69 14.13
N MET A 63 3.11 5.11 12.88
CA MET A 63 2.93 6.52 12.52
C MET A 63 1.57 7.10 12.96
N ASP A 64 0.56 6.26 13.19
CA ASP A 64 -0.77 6.67 13.63
C ASP A 64 -0.90 6.69 15.18
N VAL A 65 0.11 6.21 15.92
CA VAL A 65 0.18 6.29 17.39
C VAL A 65 0.65 7.69 17.80
N LYS A 66 -0.12 8.37 18.67
CA LYS A 66 0.25 9.65 19.29
C LYS A 66 1.10 9.44 20.53
#